data_AF-A0A967HCR7-F1
#
_entry.id   AF-A0A967HCR7-F1
#
_cell.length_a   1.000
_cell.length_b   1.000
_cell.length_c   1.000
_cell.angle_alpha   90.00
_cell.angle_beta   90.00
_cell.angle_gamma   90.00
#
_symmetry.space_group_name_H-M   'P 1'
#
loop_
_entity.id
_entity.type
_entity.pdbx_description
1 polymer ?
#
loop_
_entity_poly.entity_id
_entity_poly.type
_entity_poly.pdbx_seq_one_letter_code
_entity_poly.pdbx_strand_id
1 'polypeptide(L)' 'MAAGSLRGEIRRLGGLTVLVDCYNANPQSVRAALDLLEALPAAEGRVAVLGSMLELGDRSEPLHDEL' A
#
# COMPACT_ATOMS: atom_id res chain seq x y z
N MET A 1 -18.17 -4.41 -5.25
CA MET A 1 -17.64 -5.49 -4.39
C MET A 1 -16.82 -4.82 -3.32
N ALA A 2 -17.15 -4.99 -2.04
CA ALA A 2 -16.28 -4.50 -0.97
C ALA A 2 -15.00 -5.34 -1.02
N ALA A 3 -13.84 -4.68 -1.07
CA ALA A 3 -12.59 -5.39 -0.91
C ALA A 3 -12.59 -6.11 0.45
N GLY A 4 -11.97 -7.29 0.52
CA GLY A 4 -11.84 -7.99 1.79
C GLY A 4 -11.16 -7.11 2.85
N SER A 5 -11.46 -7.34 4.12
CA SER A 5 -10.82 -6.61 5.22
C SER A 5 -9.30 -6.57 5.03
N LEU A 6 -8.69 -5.40 5.25
CA LEU A 6 -7.24 -5.16 5.11
C LEU A 6 -6.65 -5.27 3.70
N ARG A 7 -7.47 -5.28 2.64
CA ARG A 7 -7.02 -5.35 1.24
C ARG A 7 -7.52 -4.15 0.45
N GLY A 8 -6.72 -3.10 0.33
CA GLY A 8 -7.14 -1.85 -0.34
C GLY A 8 -8.38 -1.19 0.28
N GLU A 9 -8.61 -1.38 1.57
CA GLU A 9 -9.77 -0.85 2.28
C GLU A 9 -9.56 0.63 2.61
N ILE A 10 -10.52 1.51 2.27
CA ILE A 10 -10.45 2.93 2.63
C ILE A 10 -11.17 3.17 3.96
N ARG A 11 -10.44 3.70 4.94
CA ARG A 11 -10.96 4.12 6.24
C ARG A 11 -10.86 5.62 6.43
N ARG A 12 -11.77 6.18 7.22
CA ARG A 12 -11.75 7.58 7.66
C ARG A 12 -11.40 7.60 9.15
N LEU A 13 -10.31 8.25 9.51
CA LEU A 13 -9.86 8.42 10.89
C LEU A 13 -9.70 9.91 11.19
N GLY A 14 -10.73 10.51 11.80
CA GLY A 14 -10.78 11.97 11.94
C GLY A 14 -10.72 12.66 10.59
N GLY A 15 -9.78 13.59 10.42
CA GLY A 15 -9.52 14.28 9.15
C GLY A 15 -8.72 13.47 8.12
N LEU A 16 -8.26 12.25 8.46
CA LEU A 16 -7.38 11.45 7.62
C LEU A 16 -8.16 10.45 6.75
N THR A 17 -7.73 10.31 5.50
CA THR A 17 -8.05 9.16 4.64
C THR A 17 -6.94 8.14 4.80
N VAL A 18 -7.28 6.91 5.17
CA VAL A 18 -6.30 5.83 5.33
C VAL A 18 -6.62 4.72 4.33
N LEU A 19 -5.65 4.39 3.47
CA LEU A 19 -5.68 3.20 2.62
C LEU A 19 -5.05 2.04 3.40
N VAL A 20 -5.84 1.02 3.72
CA VAL A 20 -5.42 -0.15 4.48
C VAL A 20 -5.23 -1.32 3.51
N ASP A 21 -3.98 -1.64 3.21
CA ASP A 21 -3.57 -2.80 2.42
C ASP A 21 -2.44 -3.58 3.13
N CYS A 22 -2.76 -4.14 4.30
CA CYS A 22 -1.79 -4.74 5.22
C CYS A 22 -1.98 -6.24 5.44
N TYR A 23 -2.75 -6.92 4.58
CA TYR A 23 -2.91 -8.37 4.68
C TYR A 23 -1.65 -9.13 4.20
N ASN A 24 -1.18 -8.83 2.99
CA ASN A 24 0.03 -9.42 2.37
C ASN A 24 0.76 -8.33 1.60
N ALA A 25 2.09 -8.41 1.54
CA ALA A 25 2.91 -7.51 0.73
C ALA A 25 3.67 -8.31 -0.34
N ASN A 26 3.51 -7.91 -1.59
CA ASN A 26 4.34 -8.34 -2.72
C ASN A 26 4.53 -7.15 -3.68
N PRO A 27 5.50 -7.18 -4.61
CA PRO A 27 5.82 -6.01 -5.42
C PRO A 27 4.63 -5.49 -6.24
N GLN A 28 3.81 -6.40 -6.78
CA GLN A 28 2.65 -6.02 -7.58
C GLN A 28 1.56 -5.35 -6.73
N SER A 29 1.25 -5.89 -5.55
CA SER A 29 0.22 -5.32 -4.68
C SER A 29 0.66 -3.98 -4.11
N VAL A 30 1.93 -3.85 -3.70
CA VAL A 30 2.47 -2.58 -3.18
C VAL A 30 2.44 -1.49 -4.25
N ARG A 31 2.85 -1.81 -5.49
CA ARG A 31 2.75 -0.85 -6.61
C ARG A 31 1.31 -0.40 -6.85
N ALA A 32 0.36 -1.34 -6.88
CA ALA A 32 -1.06 -1.00 -7.03
C ALA A 32 -1.60 -0.13 -5.87
N ALA A 33 -1.14 -0.36 -4.64
CA ALA A 33 -1.51 0.46 -3.49
C ALA A 33 -0.91 1.88 -3.57
N LEU A 34 0.32 2.01 -4.07
CA LEU A 34 0.96 3.31 -4.31
C LEU A 34 0.26 4.10 -5.42
N ASP A 35 -0.07 3.44 -6.54
CA ASP A 35 -0.83 4.05 -7.64
C ASP A 35 -2.20 4.57 -7.15
N LEU A 36 -2.88 3.77 -6.31
CA LEU A 36 -4.15 4.18 -5.70
C LEU A 36 -3.95 5.34 -4.72
N LEU A 37 -2.91 5.31 -3.90
CA LEU A 37 -2.58 6.40 -2.98
C LEU A 37 -2.34 7.72 -3.74
N GLU A 38 -1.61 7.67 -4.86
CA GLU A 38 -1.38 8.82 -5.74
C GLU A 38 -2.69 9.37 -6.33
N ALA A 39 -3.56 8.48 -6.82
CA ALA A 39 -4.84 8.85 -7.42
C ALA A 39 -5.86 9.44 -6.42
N LEU A 40 -5.73 9.15 -5.12
CA LEU A 40 -6.64 9.66 -4.10
C LEU A 40 -6.41 11.16 -3.85
N PRO A 41 -7.48 11.96 -3.63
CA PRO A 41 -7.35 13.35 -3.24
C PRO A 41 -6.62 13.51 -1.90
N ALA A 42 -5.65 14.42 -1.84
CA ALA A 42 -4.90 14.74 -0.63
C ALA A 42 -4.78 16.26 -0.47
N ALA A 43 -5.22 16.78 0.68
CA ALA A 43 -5.22 18.22 0.96
C ALA A 43 -3.83 18.75 1.32
N GLU A 44 -3.08 18.01 2.14
CA GLU A 44 -1.79 18.46 2.69
C GLU A 44 -0.61 17.57 2.27
N GLY A 45 -0.88 16.37 1.74
CA GLY A 45 0.16 15.44 1.30
C GLY A 45 -0.26 13.98 1.45
N ARG A 46 0.64 13.09 1.05
CA ARG A 46 0.46 11.63 1.12
C ARG A 46 1.64 11.02 1.86
N VAL A 47 1.37 10.01 2.67
CA VAL A 47 2.39 9.23 3.39
C VAL A 47 2.13 7.76 3.11
N ALA A 48 3.17 7.05 2.69
CA ALA A 48 3.17 5.61 2.58
C ALA A 48 3.97 5.01 3.75
N VAL A 49 3.37 4.05 4.46
CA VAL A 49 4.06 3.25 5.48
C VAL A 49 4.21 1.85 4.92
N LEU A 50 5.42 1.50 4.48
CA LEU A 50 5.72 0.22 3.85
C LEU A 50 6.47 -0.71 4.81
N GLY A 51 6.01 -1.95 4.92
CA GLY A 51 6.75 -3.03 5.57
C GLY A 51 7.59 -3.83 4.58
N SER A 52 8.53 -4.62 5.06
CA SER A 52 9.30 -5.54 4.21
C SER A 52 8.40 -6.59 3.55
N MET A 53 8.64 -6.84 2.27
CA MET A 53 8.09 -7.98 1.55
C MET A 53 8.92 -9.23 1.88
N LEU A 54 8.28 -10.24 2.45
CA LEU A 54 8.94 -11.48 2.86
C LEU A 54 8.91 -12.53 1.73
N GLU A 55 9.65 -13.62 1.92
CA GLU A 55 9.64 -14.80 1.02
C GLU A 55 10.08 -14.52 -0.44
N LEU A 56 10.79 -13.42 -0.68
CA LEU A 56 11.30 -13.06 -2.01
C LEU A 56 12.64 -13.73 -2.37
N GLY A 57 13.30 -14.38 -1.42
CA GLY A 57 14.62 -15.00 -1.62
C GLY A 57 15.68 -14.01 -2.12
N ASP A 58 16.53 -14.45 -3.04
CA ASP A 58 17.62 -13.65 -3.63
C ASP A 58 17.14 -12.42 -4.42
N ARG A 59 15.83 -12.34 -4.69
CA ARG A 59 15.21 -11.20 -5.39
C ARG A 59 14.72 -10.11 -4.43
N SER A 60 14.91 -10.27 -3.12
CA SER A 60 14.37 -9.33 -2.12
C SER A 60 14.82 -7.89 -2.37
N GLU A 61 16.12 -7.61 -2.32
CA GLU A 61 16.67 -6.26 -2.52
C GLU A 61 16.27 -5.63 -3.87
N PRO A 62 16.50 -6.27 -5.03
CA PRO A 62 16.13 -5.64 -6.30
C PRO A 62 14.63 -5.40 -6.43
N LEU A 63 13.76 -6.25 -5.86
CA LEU A 63 12.32 -6.03 -5.91
C LEU A 63 11.84 -4.92 -4.97
N HIS A 64 12.56 -4.63 -3.88
CA HIS A 64 12.28 -3.46 -3.04
C HIS A 64 12.77 -2.17 -3.71
N ASP A 65 13.92 -2.20 -4.40
CA ASP A 65 14.48 -1.05 -5.10
C ASP A 65 13.68 -0.64 -6.35
N GLU A 66 12.91 -1.56 -6.93
CA GLU A 66 12.04 -1.32 -8.10
C GLU A 66 10.72 -0.58 -7.76
N LEU A 67 10.39 -0.38 -6.48
CA LEU A 67 9.17 0.29 -6.02
C LEU A 67 9.35 1.81 -5.95
#